data_AF-A0A2H0BAR0-F1
#
_entry.id   AF-A0A2H0BAR0-F1
#
_cell.length_a   1.000
_cell.length_b   1.000
_cell.length_c   1.000
_cell.angle_alpha   90.00
_cell.angle_beta   90.00
_cell.angle_gamma   90.00
#
_symmetry.space_group_name_H-M   'P 1'
#
loop_
_entity.id
_entity.type
_entity.pdbx_description
1 polymer ?
#
loop_
_entity_poly.entity_id
_entity_poly.type
_entity_poly.pdbx_seq_one_letter_code
_entity_poly.pdbx_strand_id
1 'polypeptide(L)'
;MYDFISINVKCPHCNKLLMDSERLVDHKPGIRLTIENAKKKGTIVLSSIYGSYNYLCDIELTVGETVKLFCPHCKKEISDQTKCNLCNAPMVSFLMDIGGIVNICSRIGCKNHFVEIVDLSSALKKLDKEHKIIEFPNRRGTIAPSEDGEKIDEINEMHETIKTGAFLRAYCPHCKKTLVEGNILKLRIVKENNESGFLMLNPYLNVYTSKSTILLPEGKSIGDMKCFHCDASLMVKDKSCEKCGSPTAKISISVLTRMIDFYICSKKGCRWHGLNDNDINNIELEDRENW
;
A
#
# COMPACT_ATOMS: atom_id res chain seq x y z
N MET A 1 14.23 -16.59 24.62
CA MET A 1 13.71 -15.25 24.95
C MET A 1 13.01 -14.79 23.70
N TYR A 2 11.69 -14.63 23.72
CA TYR A 2 10.96 -14.25 22.50
C TYR A 2 11.15 -12.75 22.30
N ASP A 3 11.81 -12.36 21.20
CA ASP A 3 11.98 -10.96 20.84
C ASP A 3 10.63 -10.41 20.37
N PHE A 4 10.02 -9.59 21.21
CA PHE A 4 8.78 -8.90 20.89
C PHE A 4 9.09 -7.70 19.99
N ILE A 5 8.49 -7.66 18.81
CA ILE A 5 8.68 -6.57 17.84
C ILE A 5 7.71 -5.43 18.18
N SER A 6 8.24 -4.25 18.49
CA SER A 6 7.44 -3.03 18.61
C SER A 6 7.29 -2.38 17.24
N ILE A 7 6.07 -1.97 16.89
CA ILE A 7 5.75 -1.29 15.65
C ILE A 7 5.32 0.14 15.92
N ASN A 8 5.78 1.09 15.10
CA ASN A 8 5.18 2.42 15.08
C ASN A 8 4.23 2.52 13.90
N VAL A 9 3.07 3.14 14.14
CA VAL A 9 2.04 3.23 13.12
C VAL A 9 1.56 4.66 12.89
N LYS A 10 1.11 4.89 11.66
CA LYS A 10 0.58 6.15 11.17
C LYS A 10 -0.85 5.96 10.70
N CYS A 11 -1.63 7.03 10.78
CA CYS A 11 -2.98 7.05 10.22
C CYS A 11 -2.94 6.92 8.69
N PRO A 12 -3.72 6.03 8.07
CA PRO A 12 -3.75 5.91 6.60
C PRO A 12 -4.39 7.13 5.90
N HIS A 13 -5.13 7.98 6.61
CA HIS A 13 -5.79 9.14 6.00
C HIS A 13 -5.00 10.43 6.07
N CYS A 14 -4.17 10.63 7.11
CA CYS A 14 -3.43 11.89 7.31
C CYS A 14 -1.94 11.70 7.58
N ASN A 15 -1.45 10.45 7.60
CA ASN A 15 -0.05 10.08 7.77
C ASN A 15 0.62 10.53 9.09
N LYS A 16 -0.12 11.14 10.01
CA LYS A 16 0.39 11.47 11.35
C LYS A 16 0.58 10.20 12.18
N LEU A 17 1.65 10.21 12.98
CA LEU A 17 1.92 9.15 13.95
C LEU A 17 0.74 9.02 14.92
N LEU A 18 0.34 7.78 15.18
CA LEU A 18 -0.70 7.45 16.14
C LEU A 18 -0.11 7.08 17.50
N MET A 19 1.21 7.19 17.67
CA MET A 19 1.91 6.83 18.89
C MET A 19 1.67 7.86 19.99
N ASP A 20 1.44 7.40 21.22
CA ASP A 20 1.30 8.20 22.43
C ASP A 20 2.46 7.87 23.38
N SER A 21 3.39 8.80 23.53
CA SER A 21 4.58 8.65 24.39
C SER A 21 4.26 8.82 25.88
N GLU A 22 3.12 9.41 26.23
CA GLU A 22 2.72 9.64 27.62
C GLU A 22 1.96 8.42 28.18
N ARG A 23 1.17 7.76 27.34
CA ARG A 23 0.37 6.58 27.72
C ARG A 23 1.02 5.30 27.21
N LEU A 24 1.74 4.64 28.11
CA LEU A 24 2.43 3.39 27.80
C LEU A 24 1.49 2.18 27.91
N VAL A 25 1.62 1.24 26.99
CA VAL A 25 1.04 -0.11 27.05
C VAL A 25 2.18 -1.09 26.83
N ASP A 26 2.28 -2.12 27.67
CA ASP A 26 3.43 -3.04 27.68
C ASP A 26 4.79 -2.32 27.80
N HIS A 27 4.82 -1.23 28.58
CA HIS A 27 6.00 -0.37 28.78
C HIS A 27 6.54 0.30 27.51
N LYS A 28 5.72 0.38 26.44
CA LYS A 28 6.05 1.06 25.18
C LYS A 28 5.00 2.12 24.83
N PRO A 29 5.36 3.16 24.06
CA PRO A 29 4.38 4.13 23.55
C PRO A 29 3.23 3.43 22.85
N GLY A 30 1.99 3.66 23.31
CA GLY A 30 0.83 2.97 22.79
C GLY A 30 0.28 3.61 21.51
N ILE A 31 -0.54 2.88 20.77
CA ILE A 31 -1.22 3.38 19.56
C ILE A 31 -2.55 4.00 19.99
N ARG A 32 -2.62 5.34 20.00
CA ARG A 32 -3.79 6.10 20.43
C ARG A 32 -4.78 6.38 19.30
N LEU A 33 -6.02 6.03 19.56
CA LEU A 33 -7.15 6.17 18.65
C LEU A 33 -8.38 6.69 19.40
N THR A 34 -9.30 7.29 18.66
CA THR A 34 -10.66 7.49 19.14
C THR A 34 -11.46 6.24 18.81
N ILE A 35 -12.16 5.69 19.79
CA ILE A 35 -12.98 4.49 19.65
C ILE A 35 -14.46 4.83 19.78
N GLU A 36 -15.31 4.14 19.05
CA GLU A 36 -16.77 4.26 19.15
C GLU A 36 -17.39 2.86 19.13
N ASN A 37 -18.20 2.56 20.14
CA ASN A 37 -19.11 1.41 20.13
C ASN A 37 -20.55 1.90 19.94
N ALA A 38 -21.52 0.99 20.02
CA ALA A 38 -22.93 1.33 19.78
C ALA A 38 -23.51 2.38 20.76
N LYS A 39 -22.84 2.64 21.90
CA LYS A 39 -23.37 3.49 22.98
C LYS A 39 -22.52 4.73 23.26
N LYS A 40 -21.19 4.62 23.12
CA LYS A 40 -20.23 5.61 23.63
C LYS A 40 -19.08 5.80 22.66
N LYS A 41 -18.51 7.00 22.71
CA LYS A 41 -17.27 7.38 22.07
C LYS A 41 -16.22 7.68 23.14
N GLY A 42 -14.98 7.28 22.90
CA GLY A 42 -13.90 7.37 23.85
C GLY A 42 -12.52 7.35 23.21
N THR A 43 -11.51 7.11 24.02
CA THR A 43 -10.10 6.94 23.66
C THR A 43 -9.66 5.54 23.98
N ILE A 44 -9.04 4.89 23.00
CA ILE A 44 -8.32 3.63 23.19
C ILE A 44 -6.84 3.84 22.90
N VAL A 45 -5.99 3.20 23.69
CA VAL A 45 -4.54 3.12 23.47
C VAL A 45 -4.19 1.64 23.38
N LEU A 46 -3.89 1.17 22.18
CA LEU A 46 -3.51 -0.22 21.92
C LEU A 46 -2.01 -0.44 22.19
N SER A 47 -1.61 -1.67 22.48
CA SER A 47 -0.19 -2.04 22.49
C SER A 47 0.46 -1.82 21.12
N SER A 48 1.70 -1.33 21.14
CA SER A 48 2.57 -1.27 19.95
C SER A 48 3.33 -2.57 19.71
N ILE A 49 3.24 -3.55 20.62
CA ILE A 49 3.94 -4.83 20.49
C ILE A 49 3.13 -5.75 19.59
N TYR A 50 3.72 -6.22 18.49
CA TYR A 50 3.08 -7.18 17.61
C TYR A 50 2.80 -8.49 18.36
N GLY A 51 1.56 -8.98 18.28
CA GLY A 51 1.10 -10.14 19.05
C GLY A 51 0.59 -9.83 20.46
N SER A 52 0.73 -8.59 20.94
CA SER A 52 0.05 -8.14 22.17
C SER A 52 -1.38 -7.69 21.88
N TYR A 53 -2.28 -8.04 22.79
CA TYR A 53 -3.69 -7.66 22.76
C TYR A 53 -4.05 -6.75 23.94
N ASN A 54 -3.05 -6.25 24.64
CA ASN A 54 -3.25 -5.35 25.76
C ASN A 54 -3.62 -3.96 25.23
N TYR A 55 -4.46 -3.26 25.99
CA TYR A 55 -4.90 -1.91 25.68
C TYR A 55 -5.38 -1.19 26.93
N LEU A 56 -5.41 0.14 26.87
CA LEU A 56 -6.11 1.00 27.80
C LEU A 56 -7.31 1.61 27.07
N CYS A 57 -8.48 1.64 27.69
CA CYS A 57 -9.69 2.20 27.10
C CYS A 57 -10.48 2.93 28.18
N ASP A 58 -11.01 4.11 27.86
CA ASP A 58 -11.83 4.92 28.77
C ASP A 58 -13.33 4.59 28.70
N ILE A 59 -13.74 3.74 27.77
CA ILE A 59 -15.10 3.19 27.67
C ILE A 59 -15.09 1.67 27.89
N GLU A 60 -16.19 1.17 28.44
CA GLU A 60 -16.42 -0.27 28.57
C GLU A 60 -16.62 -0.93 27.20
N LEU A 61 -15.93 -2.04 27.00
CA LEU A 61 -15.99 -2.84 25.78
C LEU A 61 -16.56 -4.22 26.08
N THR A 62 -17.53 -4.66 25.27
CA THR A 62 -18.19 -5.95 25.42
C THR A 62 -17.59 -6.95 24.42
N VAL A 63 -17.16 -8.12 24.89
CA VAL A 63 -16.64 -9.17 24.01
C VAL A 63 -17.67 -9.54 22.95
N GLY A 64 -17.22 -9.64 21.70
CA GLY A 64 -18.04 -9.96 20.55
C GLY A 64 -18.62 -8.73 19.83
N GLU A 65 -18.59 -7.53 20.43
CA GLU A 65 -19.04 -6.34 19.73
C GLU A 65 -18.01 -5.85 18.70
N THR A 66 -18.48 -5.13 17.67
CA THR A 66 -17.61 -4.48 16.69
C THR A 66 -17.50 -3.00 17.04
N VAL A 67 -16.29 -2.49 17.04
CA VAL A 67 -16.00 -1.08 17.31
C VAL A 67 -15.51 -0.37 16.05
N LYS A 68 -15.73 0.94 16.01
CA LYS A 68 -15.13 1.82 15.02
C LYS A 68 -13.93 2.54 15.61
N LEU A 69 -12.87 2.64 14.84
CA LEU A 69 -11.64 3.32 15.24
C LEU A 69 -11.44 4.54 14.34
N PHE A 70 -11.08 5.66 14.94
CA PHE A 70 -10.89 6.94 14.26
C PHE A 70 -9.53 7.52 14.60
N CYS A 71 -8.95 8.21 13.64
CA CYS A 71 -7.72 8.96 13.88
C CYS A 71 -7.98 10.13 14.84
N PRO A 72 -7.21 10.30 15.92
CA PRO A 72 -7.38 11.43 16.83
C PRO A 72 -7.00 12.77 16.18
N HIS A 73 -6.20 12.73 15.11
CA HIS A 73 -5.73 13.93 14.42
C HIS A 73 -6.68 14.42 13.34
N CYS A 74 -7.15 13.53 12.45
CA CYS A 74 -8.01 13.91 11.31
C CYS A 74 -9.48 13.51 11.48
N LYS A 75 -9.82 12.78 12.55
CA LYS A 75 -11.19 12.36 12.91
C LYS A 75 -11.87 11.43 11.91
N LYS A 76 -11.20 11.02 10.83
CA LYS A 76 -11.71 10.04 9.86
C LYS A 76 -11.71 8.63 10.46
N GLU A 77 -12.74 7.85 10.13
CA GLU A 77 -12.87 6.43 10.48
C GLU A 77 -11.79 5.64 9.75
N ILE A 78 -10.97 4.91 10.49
CA ILE A 78 -9.96 4.00 9.98
C ILE A 78 -10.63 2.64 9.81
N SER A 79 -10.91 2.27 8.57
CA SER A 79 -11.57 1.02 8.22
C SER A 79 -10.98 0.47 6.93
N ASP A 80 -10.88 -0.87 6.86
CA ASP A 80 -10.52 -1.59 5.64
C ASP A 80 -11.77 -2.21 4.98
N GLN A 81 -11.69 -2.50 3.68
CA GLN A 81 -12.77 -3.18 2.97
C GLN A 81 -12.76 -4.71 3.17
N THR A 82 -11.68 -5.25 3.73
CA THR A 82 -11.52 -6.67 4.05
C THR A 82 -12.26 -7.04 5.34
N LYS A 83 -12.70 -8.31 5.36
CA LYS A 83 -13.33 -8.92 6.54
C LYS A 83 -12.36 -9.88 7.19
N CYS A 84 -12.41 -9.96 8.52
CA CYS A 84 -11.68 -10.92 9.31
C CYS A 84 -12.07 -12.35 8.90
N ASN A 85 -11.07 -13.17 8.55
CA ASN A 85 -11.27 -14.57 8.19
C ASN A 85 -11.75 -15.45 9.36
N LEU A 86 -11.56 -15.03 10.62
CA LEU A 86 -12.00 -15.78 11.80
C LEU A 86 -13.43 -15.45 12.25
N CYS A 87 -13.86 -14.18 12.14
CA CYS A 87 -15.14 -13.73 12.71
C CYS A 87 -15.97 -12.81 11.79
N ASN A 88 -15.53 -12.61 10.55
CA ASN A 88 -16.20 -11.84 9.50
C ASN A 88 -16.45 -10.36 9.82
N ALA A 89 -15.87 -9.83 10.89
CA ALA A 89 -15.93 -8.41 11.24
C ALA A 89 -15.04 -7.56 10.32
N PRO A 90 -15.33 -6.27 10.13
CA PRO A 90 -14.44 -5.36 9.38
C PRO A 90 -13.02 -5.34 9.96
N MET A 91 -12.02 -5.22 9.10
CA MET A 91 -10.64 -5.01 9.53
C MET A 91 -10.32 -3.51 9.64
N VAL A 92 -9.30 -3.18 10.42
CA VAL A 92 -8.77 -1.82 10.60
C VAL A 92 -7.28 -1.85 10.26
N SER A 93 -6.85 -0.94 9.38
CA SER A 93 -5.49 -0.93 8.82
C SER A 93 -4.72 0.31 9.22
N PHE A 94 -3.48 0.11 9.69
CA PHE A 94 -2.55 1.20 9.98
C PHE A 94 -1.30 1.07 9.11
N LEU A 95 -0.71 2.21 8.74
CA LEU A 95 0.56 2.22 8.01
C LEU A 95 1.71 2.08 9.00
N MET A 96 2.64 1.16 8.74
CA MET A 96 3.85 1.03 9.54
C MET A 96 4.86 2.09 9.11
N ASP A 97 5.57 2.71 10.05
CA ASP A 97 6.64 3.65 9.72
C ASP A 97 7.81 2.98 8.99
N ILE A 98 8.03 1.69 9.23
CA ILE A 98 9.06 0.87 8.58
C ILE A 98 8.68 0.35 7.18
N GLY A 99 7.50 0.72 6.68
CA GLY A 99 6.95 0.16 5.46
C GLY A 99 6.16 -1.12 5.75
N GLY A 100 4.96 -1.20 5.20
CA GLY A 100 3.99 -2.24 5.52
C GLY A 100 2.69 -1.69 6.09
N ILE A 101 1.73 -2.59 6.24
CA ILE A 101 0.42 -2.34 6.85
C ILE A 101 0.25 -3.36 7.95
N VAL A 102 -0.22 -2.91 9.10
CA VAL A 102 -0.75 -3.83 10.11
C VAL A 102 -2.27 -3.77 10.05
N ASN A 103 -2.89 -4.94 10.00
CA ASN A 103 -4.33 -5.12 9.99
C ASN A 103 -4.76 -5.76 11.31
N ILE A 104 -5.75 -5.17 11.97
CA ILE A 104 -6.35 -5.70 13.19
C ILE A 104 -7.85 -5.88 13.03
N CYS A 105 -8.42 -6.89 13.68
CA CYS A 105 -9.86 -7.09 13.70
C CYS A 105 -10.56 -6.02 14.56
N SER A 106 -11.66 -5.45 14.07
CA SER A 106 -12.50 -4.51 14.82
C SER A 106 -13.38 -5.16 15.90
N ARG A 107 -13.41 -6.50 15.98
CA ARG A 107 -14.26 -7.22 16.95
C ARG A 107 -13.52 -7.43 18.26
N ILE A 108 -14.10 -6.96 19.36
CA ILE A 108 -13.56 -7.15 20.70
C ILE A 108 -13.50 -8.65 21.04
N GLY A 109 -12.33 -9.12 21.46
CA GLY A 109 -12.06 -10.53 21.76
C GLY A 109 -11.57 -11.35 20.55
N CYS A 110 -11.60 -10.81 19.33
CA CYS A 110 -10.98 -11.46 18.19
C CYS A 110 -9.47 -11.14 18.14
N LYS A 111 -8.64 -12.18 18.15
CA LYS A 111 -7.18 -12.06 18.12
C LYS A 111 -6.58 -12.02 16.70
N ASN A 112 -7.43 -12.00 15.68
CA ASN A 112 -6.94 -11.98 14.29
C ASN A 112 -6.27 -10.63 13.99
N HIS A 113 -4.99 -10.69 13.67
CA HIS A 113 -4.20 -9.57 13.19
C HIS A 113 -3.09 -10.11 12.29
N PHE A 114 -2.64 -9.31 11.32
CA PHE A 114 -1.56 -9.69 10.42
C PHE A 114 -0.85 -8.46 9.87
N VAL A 115 0.41 -8.65 9.48
CA VAL A 115 1.21 -7.64 8.78
C VAL A 115 1.28 -8.00 7.30
N GLU A 116 1.02 -7.00 6.46
CA GLU A 116 1.31 -7.04 5.03
C GLU A 116 2.52 -6.16 4.76
N ILE A 117 3.61 -6.76 4.27
CA ILE A 117 4.81 -6.01 3.92
C ILE A 117 4.62 -5.44 2.51
N VAL A 118 4.43 -4.12 2.44
CA VAL A 118 4.17 -3.37 1.21
C VAL A 118 5.47 -3.07 0.45
N ASP A 119 6.57 -2.89 1.18
CA ASP A 119 7.89 -2.64 0.65
C ASP A 119 8.93 -3.44 1.45
N LEU A 120 9.24 -4.63 0.93
CA LEU A 120 10.21 -5.54 1.54
C LEU A 120 11.61 -4.90 1.58
N SER A 121 11.96 -4.06 0.61
CA SER A 121 13.28 -3.43 0.55
C SER A 121 13.46 -2.37 1.65
N SER A 122 12.42 -1.58 1.94
CA SER A 122 12.45 -0.60 3.04
C SER A 122 12.38 -1.27 4.41
N ALA A 123 11.59 -2.35 4.53
CA ALA A 123 11.53 -3.14 5.76
C ALA A 123 12.90 -3.80 6.06
N LEU A 124 13.54 -4.40 5.05
CA LEU A 124 14.87 -5.00 5.17
C LEU A 124 15.95 -3.95 5.47
N LYS A 125 15.98 -2.81 4.76
CA LYS A 125 16.94 -1.72 5.02
C LYS A 125 16.85 -1.15 6.43
N LYS A 126 15.67 -1.16 7.04
CA LYS A 126 15.49 -0.72 8.44
C LYS A 126 15.90 -1.80 9.43
N LEU A 127 15.58 -3.05 9.15
CA LEU A 127 16.06 -4.19 9.94
C LEU A 127 17.59 -4.31 9.90
N ASP A 128 18.23 -4.09 8.75
CA ASP A 128 19.69 -4.07 8.58
C ASP A 128 20.36 -2.92 9.35
N LYS A 129 19.65 -1.81 9.55
CA LYS A 129 20.14 -0.68 10.36
C LYS A 129 20.02 -0.94 11.86
N GLU A 130 19.04 -1.74 12.29
CA GLU A 130 18.80 -2.07 13.70
C GLU A 130 19.62 -3.28 14.16
N HIS A 131 19.83 -4.27 13.29
CA HIS A 131 20.75 -5.37 13.51
C HIS A 131 22.09 -5.04 12.87
N LYS A 132 23.05 -4.56 13.67
CA LYS A 132 24.48 -4.50 13.30
C LYS A 132 24.98 -5.90 12.96
N ILE A 133 24.70 -6.39 11.76
CA ILE A 133 25.37 -7.54 11.20
C ILE A 133 26.81 -7.09 10.98
N ILE A 134 27.71 -7.78 11.67
CA ILE A 134 29.15 -7.57 11.69
C ILE A 134 29.65 -7.54 10.24
N GLU A 135 29.93 -6.35 9.71
CA GLU A 135 30.59 -6.19 8.43
C GLU A 135 32.03 -6.68 8.55
N PHE A 136 32.39 -7.71 7.78
CA PHE A 136 33.79 -8.07 7.56
C PHE A 136 34.46 -6.94 6.77
N PRO A 137 35.62 -6.42 7.21
CA PRO A 137 36.19 -5.22 6.64
C PRO A 137 36.90 -5.55 5.33
N ASN A 138 36.46 -4.94 4.24
CA ASN A 138 37.33 -4.76 3.08
C ASN A 138 37.69 -3.28 2.94
N ARG A 139 38.98 -3.04 3.22
CA ARG A 139 39.68 -1.77 3.09
C ARG A 139 39.67 -1.33 1.62
N ARG A 140 39.40 -0.05 1.39
CA ARG A 140 40.35 0.97 0.88
C ARG A 140 39.54 2.14 0.30
N GLY A 141 39.90 3.35 0.72
CA GLY A 141 39.44 4.58 0.08
C GLY A 141 39.26 5.72 1.06
N THR A 142 40.38 6.30 1.48
CA THR A 142 40.47 7.58 2.21
C THR A 142 39.90 8.73 1.40
N ILE A 143 39.02 9.56 1.98
CA ILE A 143 38.99 11.03 1.87
C ILE A 143 38.36 11.58 3.17
N ALA A 144 39.03 12.59 3.75
CA ALA A 144 38.68 13.27 4.99
C ALA A 144 37.63 14.39 4.76
N PRO A 145 37.01 14.94 5.82
CA PRO A 145 35.81 15.77 5.74
C PRO A 145 36.13 17.25 5.49
N SER A 146 35.20 17.96 4.87
CA SER A 146 35.11 19.42 4.98
C SER A 146 33.75 19.79 5.56
N GLU A 147 33.80 20.38 6.75
CA GLU A 147 32.77 21.20 7.36
C GLU A 147 32.60 22.48 6.52
N ASP A 148 31.35 22.91 6.32
CA ASP A 148 30.89 24.29 6.54
C ASP A 148 29.57 24.57 5.81
N GLY A 149 28.64 25.20 6.53
CA GLY A 149 27.74 26.21 5.97
C GLY A 149 26.30 25.79 5.69
N GLU A 150 25.40 26.17 6.60
CA GLU A 150 23.96 26.26 6.38
C GLU A 150 23.60 27.07 5.12
N LYS A 151 22.62 26.58 4.36
CA LYS A 151 21.64 27.40 3.64
C LYS A 151 20.26 26.78 3.78
N ILE A 152 19.35 27.58 4.34
CA ILE A 152 17.91 27.37 4.33
C ILE A 152 17.43 28.06 3.06
N ASP A 153 17.03 27.27 2.06
CA ASP A 153 16.28 27.73 0.88
C ASP A 153 15.21 26.64 0.64
N GLU A 154 13.93 26.93 0.86
CA GLU A 154 12.95 27.39 -0.12
C GLU A 154 11.84 26.33 -0.23
N ILE A 155 10.66 26.75 -0.67
CA ILE A 155 9.38 26.08 -0.48
C ILE A 155 9.38 24.73 -1.21
N ASN A 156 9.40 23.64 -0.44
CA ASN A 156 9.45 22.29 -0.99
C ASN A 156 8.06 21.93 -1.58
N GLU A 157 7.86 22.15 -2.87
CA GLU A 157 6.82 21.45 -3.62
C GLU A 157 7.08 19.95 -3.44
N MET A 158 6.20 19.26 -2.70
CA MET A 158 6.34 17.83 -2.44
C MET A 158 6.21 17.05 -3.76
N HIS A 159 7.33 16.82 -4.45
CA HIS A 159 7.43 15.81 -5.50
C HIS A 159 7.40 14.43 -4.83
N GLU A 160 6.39 13.63 -5.14
CA GLU A 160 6.20 12.28 -4.57
C GLU A 160 6.74 11.21 -5.52
N THR A 161 7.79 10.48 -5.15
CA THR A 161 8.32 9.39 -6.00
C THR A 161 7.72 8.03 -5.61
N ILE A 162 7.10 7.33 -6.57
CA ILE A 162 6.77 5.90 -6.43
C ILE A 162 8.00 5.08 -6.82
N LYS A 163 8.54 4.37 -5.84
CA LYS A 163 9.76 3.59 -5.99
C LYS A 163 9.54 2.28 -6.71
N THR A 164 10.58 1.81 -7.39
CA THR A 164 10.59 0.46 -7.96
C THR A 164 10.34 -0.58 -6.89
N GLY A 165 9.44 -1.53 -7.19
CA GLY A 165 8.99 -2.52 -6.21
C GLY A 165 7.94 -2.01 -5.22
N ALA A 166 7.38 -0.81 -5.40
CA ALA A 166 6.20 -0.38 -4.62
C ALA A 166 4.96 -1.17 -5.04
N PHE A 167 4.18 -1.64 -4.08
CA PHE A 167 2.91 -2.32 -4.35
C PHE A 167 1.83 -1.34 -4.84
N LEU A 168 1.27 -1.62 -6.00
CA LEU A 168 0.20 -0.85 -6.62
C LEU A 168 -1.15 -1.36 -6.13
N ARG A 169 -1.78 -0.60 -5.22
CA ARG A 169 -3.18 -0.81 -4.87
C ARG A 169 -4.05 -0.35 -6.04
N ALA A 170 -4.35 -1.28 -6.95
CA ALA A 170 -5.11 -1.02 -8.16
C ALA A 170 -6.62 -1.16 -7.93
N TYR A 171 -7.38 -0.25 -8.51
CA TYR A 171 -8.84 -0.20 -8.43
C TYR A 171 -9.42 0.04 -9.82
N CYS A 172 -10.63 -0.46 -10.02
CA CYS A 172 -11.39 -0.19 -11.23
C CYS A 172 -11.85 1.27 -11.24
N PRO A 173 -11.56 2.05 -12.31
CA PRO A 173 -12.01 3.44 -12.39
C PRO A 173 -13.54 3.56 -12.46
N HIS A 174 -14.25 2.51 -12.89
CA HIS A 174 -15.71 2.49 -13.04
C HIS A 174 -16.43 2.10 -11.75
N CYS A 175 -16.11 0.93 -11.16
CA CYS A 175 -16.84 0.42 -10.00
C CYS A 175 -16.12 0.63 -8.66
N LYS A 176 -14.88 1.16 -8.68
CA LYS A 176 -14.04 1.46 -7.51
C LYS A 176 -13.63 0.25 -6.65
N LYS A 177 -14.00 -0.98 -7.03
CA LYS A 177 -13.52 -2.20 -6.39
C LYS A 177 -12.04 -2.44 -6.72
N THR A 178 -11.34 -3.07 -5.77
CA THR A 178 -9.95 -3.51 -5.96
C THR A 178 -9.84 -4.40 -7.21
N LEU A 179 -8.81 -4.18 -8.02
CA LEU A 179 -8.42 -5.08 -9.11
C LEU A 179 -7.35 -6.09 -8.64
N VAL A 180 -6.98 -6.04 -7.36
CA VAL A 180 -6.03 -6.96 -6.75
C VAL A 180 -6.80 -8.02 -5.95
N GLU A 181 -6.55 -9.28 -6.28
CA GLU A 181 -7.08 -10.46 -5.57
C GLU A 181 -5.88 -11.21 -4.96
N GLY A 182 -5.78 -11.21 -3.63
CA GLY A 182 -4.57 -11.69 -2.93
C GLY A 182 -3.36 -10.80 -3.25
N ASN A 183 -2.38 -11.36 -3.95
CA ASN A 183 -1.16 -10.64 -4.38
C ASN A 183 -1.05 -10.55 -5.92
N ILE A 184 -2.19 -10.54 -6.62
CA ILE A 184 -2.25 -10.59 -8.08
C ILE A 184 -3.19 -9.49 -8.57
N LEU A 185 -2.68 -8.63 -9.46
CA LEU A 185 -3.52 -7.72 -10.22
C LEU A 185 -4.21 -8.53 -11.33
N LYS A 186 -5.51 -8.72 -11.20
CA LYS A 186 -6.32 -9.59 -12.05
C LYS A 186 -7.16 -8.74 -12.99
N LEU A 187 -7.08 -9.02 -14.29
CA LEU A 187 -7.88 -8.38 -15.33
C LEU A 187 -8.58 -9.44 -16.16
N ARG A 188 -9.78 -9.15 -16.64
CA ARG A 188 -10.46 -9.98 -17.63
C ARG A 188 -10.01 -9.55 -19.02
N ILE A 189 -9.74 -10.50 -19.91
CA ILE A 189 -9.38 -10.25 -21.31
C ILE A 189 -10.48 -10.79 -22.20
N VAL A 190 -10.88 -10.01 -23.21
CA VAL A 190 -11.79 -10.44 -24.27
C VAL A 190 -11.14 -10.13 -25.63
N LYS A 191 -10.90 -11.17 -26.43
CA LYS A 191 -10.37 -11.04 -27.80
C LYS A 191 -11.49 -10.82 -28.81
N GLU A 192 -11.11 -10.41 -30.02
CA GLU A 192 -12.03 -10.19 -31.14
C GLU A 192 -12.82 -11.44 -31.55
N ASN A 193 -12.24 -12.63 -31.37
CA ASN A 193 -12.89 -13.92 -31.62
C ASN A 193 -13.83 -14.37 -30.47
N ASN A 194 -14.17 -13.48 -29.53
CA ASN A 194 -14.93 -13.75 -28.30
C ASN A 194 -14.28 -14.77 -27.34
N GLU A 195 -13.04 -15.19 -27.58
CA GLU A 195 -12.27 -15.93 -26.58
C GLU A 195 -12.00 -15.01 -25.39
N SER A 196 -12.31 -15.48 -24.17
CA SER A 196 -12.12 -14.70 -22.96
C SER A 196 -11.39 -15.48 -21.88
N GLY A 197 -10.66 -14.75 -21.04
CA GLY A 197 -9.86 -15.32 -19.97
C GLY A 197 -9.41 -14.27 -18.97
N PHE A 198 -8.46 -14.63 -18.13
CA PHE A 198 -7.86 -13.73 -17.15
C PHE A 198 -6.39 -13.49 -17.47
N LEU A 199 -5.97 -12.25 -17.26
CA LEU A 199 -4.58 -11.83 -17.17
C LEU A 199 -4.27 -11.57 -15.69
N MET A 200 -3.21 -12.19 -15.21
CA MET A 200 -2.71 -12.08 -13.85
C MET A 200 -1.35 -11.39 -13.93
N LEU A 201 -1.30 -10.15 -13.47
CA LEU A 201 -0.09 -9.33 -13.42
C LEU A 201 0.42 -9.25 -11.99
N ASN A 202 1.72 -9.04 -11.88
CA ASN A 202 2.33 -8.70 -10.62
C ASN A 202 1.96 -7.25 -10.23
N PRO A 203 1.48 -6.99 -9.00
CA PRO A 203 1.04 -5.66 -8.58
C PRO A 203 2.19 -4.75 -8.16
N TYR A 204 3.45 -5.19 -8.16
CA TYR A 204 4.59 -4.36 -7.76
C TYR A 204 5.15 -3.58 -8.98
N LEU A 205 5.39 -2.28 -8.79
CA LEU A 205 5.94 -1.40 -9.82
C LEU A 205 7.26 -1.96 -10.37
N ASN A 206 7.43 -1.94 -11.69
CA ASN A 206 8.59 -2.49 -12.41
C ASN A 206 8.81 -4.01 -12.26
N VAL A 207 7.81 -4.75 -11.79
CA VAL A 207 7.82 -6.23 -11.80
C VAL A 207 6.92 -6.76 -12.90
N TYR A 208 7.51 -7.26 -13.98
CA TYR A 208 6.80 -7.57 -15.23
C TYR A 208 6.34 -9.03 -15.36
N THR A 209 6.28 -9.77 -14.25
CA THR A 209 5.81 -11.17 -14.28
C THR A 209 4.30 -11.20 -14.58
N SER A 210 3.91 -12.08 -15.50
CA SER A 210 2.52 -12.21 -15.92
C SER A 210 2.15 -13.66 -16.24
N LYS A 211 0.89 -14.02 -16.01
CA LYS A 211 0.29 -15.29 -16.40
C LYS A 211 -1.05 -15.02 -17.08
N SER A 212 -1.49 -15.91 -17.96
CA SER A 212 -2.82 -15.83 -18.56
C SER A 212 -3.48 -17.19 -18.65
N THR A 213 -4.81 -17.21 -18.60
CA THR A 213 -5.61 -18.42 -18.82
C THR A 213 -5.93 -18.68 -20.29
N ILE A 214 -5.52 -17.77 -21.19
CA ILE A 214 -5.67 -17.88 -22.63
C ILE A 214 -4.33 -17.60 -23.32
N LEU A 215 -4.18 -18.04 -24.57
CA LEU A 215 -2.95 -17.80 -25.32
C LEU A 215 -2.86 -16.33 -25.73
N LEU A 216 -1.83 -15.62 -25.29
CA LEU A 216 -1.55 -14.24 -25.69
C LEU A 216 -0.30 -14.20 -26.57
N PRO A 217 -0.42 -13.95 -27.89
CA PRO A 217 0.74 -13.92 -28.78
C PRO A 217 1.71 -12.79 -28.43
N GLU A 218 3.01 -13.09 -28.39
CA GLU A 218 4.04 -12.10 -28.10
C GLU A 218 4.03 -10.99 -29.15
N GLY A 219 4.21 -9.73 -28.70
CA GLY A 219 4.25 -8.57 -29.59
C GLY A 219 2.91 -8.17 -30.21
N LYS A 220 1.78 -8.79 -29.82
CA LYS A 220 0.44 -8.37 -30.26
C LYS A 220 -0.34 -7.69 -29.12
N SER A 221 -1.31 -6.85 -29.48
CA SER A 221 -2.29 -6.36 -28.51
C SER A 221 -3.13 -7.52 -27.99
N ILE A 222 -3.37 -7.54 -26.68
CA ILE A 222 -4.04 -8.65 -26.01
C ILE A 222 -5.58 -8.58 -26.08
N GLY A 223 -6.14 -7.56 -26.74
CA GLY A 223 -7.58 -7.33 -26.85
C GLY A 223 -8.12 -6.39 -25.78
N ASP A 224 -9.41 -6.50 -25.48
CA ASP A 224 -10.10 -5.64 -24.52
C ASP A 224 -9.79 -6.08 -23.09
N MET A 225 -9.11 -5.22 -22.33
CA MET A 225 -8.90 -5.39 -20.90
C MET A 225 -10.11 -4.87 -20.13
N LYS A 226 -10.72 -5.73 -19.31
CA LYS A 226 -11.93 -5.44 -18.54
C LYS A 226 -11.72 -5.66 -17.05
N CYS A 227 -12.51 -4.95 -16.25
CA CYS A 227 -12.64 -5.22 -14.83
C CYS A 227 -13.34 -6.57 -14.60
N PHE A 228 -12.77 -7.46 -13.79
CA PHE A 228 -13.39 -8.76 -13.48
C PHE A 228 -14.57 -8.67 -12.49
N HIS A 229 -14.89 -7.48 -11.99
CA HIS A 229 -16.04 -7.27 -11.10
C HIS A 229 -17.27 -6.70 -11.80
N CYS A 230 -17.09 -5.79 -12.77
CA CYS A 230 -18.20 -5.10 -13.44
C CYS A 230 -18.18 -5.25 -14.96
N ASP A 231 -17.21 -5.98 -15.53
CA ASP A 231 -17.01 -6.19 -16.97
C ASP A 231 -16.87 -4.91 -17.82
N ALA A 232 -16.72 -3.74 -17.18
CA ALA A 232 -16.42 -2.49 -17.87
C ALA A 232 -15.01 -2.56 -18.50
N SER A 233 -14.90 -2.08 -19.74
CA SER A 233 -13.62 -1.94 -20.44
C SER A 233 -12.76 -0.89 -19.74
N LEU A 234 -11.50 -1.25 -19.51
CA LEU A 234 -10.47 -0.39 -18.96
C LEU A 234 -9.65 0.28 -20.07
N MET A 235 -9.89 -0.08 -21.33
CA MET A 235 -9.17 0.46 -22.48
C MET A 235 -9.53 1.92 -22.71
N VAL A 236 -8.52 2.74 -22.97
CA VAL A 236 -8.69 4.17 -23.26
C VAL A 236 -8.31 4.48 -24.71
N LYS A 237 -8.95 5.50 -25.29
CA LYS A 237 -8.76 5.91 -26.70
C LYS A 237 -7.86 7.14 -26.85
N ASP A 238 -7.73 7.92 -25.79
CA ASP A 238 -7.04 9.20 -25.71
C ASP A 238 -5.57 9.07 -25.28
N LYS A 239 -5.12 7.87 -24.86
CA LYS A 239 -3.71 7.62 -24.50
C LYS A 239 -3.18 6.34 -25.12
N SER A 240 -2.08 6.48 -25.85
CA SER A 240 -1.33 5.37 -26.47
C SER A 240 -0.01 5.16 -25.73
N CYS A 241 0.52 3.95 -25.80
CA CYS A 241 1.80 3.59 -25.22
C CYS A 241 2.94 4.36 -25.91
N GLU A 242 3.68 5.17 -25.16
CA GLU A 242 4.78 6.00 -25.71
C GLU A 242 5.96 5.15 -26.22
N LYS A 243 6.09 3.91 -25.75
CA LYS A 243 7.16 2.99 -26.18
C LYS A 243 6.85 2.24 -27.48
N CYS A 244 5.60 1.85 -27.72
CA CYS A 244 5.27 0.95 -28.84
C CYS A 244 4.00 1.31 -29.63
N GLY A 245 3.36 2.44 -29.30
CA GLY A 245 2.17 2.97 -29.99
C GLY A 245 0.89 2.17 -29.78
N SER A 246 0.91 1.09 -29.00
CA SER A 246 -0.28 0.26 -28.76
C SER A 246 -1.28 0.94 -27.81
N PRO A 247 -2.58 0.56 -27.87
CA PRO A 247 -3.58 1.06 -26.91
C PRO A 247 -3.21 0.77 -25.46
N THR A 248 -3.72 1.58 -24.55
CA THR A 248 -3.46 1.44 -23.11
C THR A 248 -4.74 1.14 -22.33
N ALA A 249 -4.61 0.46 -21.19
CA ALA A 249 -5.66 0.37 -20.19
C ALA A 249 -5.38 1.31 -19.03
N LYS A 250 -6.44 1.89 -18.50
CA LYS A 250 -6.43 2.78 -17.34
C LYS A 250 -6.96 2.05 -16.11
N ILE A 251 -6.16 2.06 -15.05
CA ILE A 251 -6.54 1.64 -13.71
C ILE A 251 -6.32 2.82 -12.76
N SER A 252 -7.04 2.86 -11.65
CA SER A 252 -6.76 3.85 -10.62
C SER A 252 -5.85 3.23 -9.57
N ILE A 253 -4.73 3.85 -9.23
CA ILE A 253 -3.88 3.40 -8.12
C ILE A 253 -3.99 4.36 -6.94
N SER A 254 -3.96 3.82 -5.74
CA SER A 254 -3.88 4.62 -4.52
C SER A 254 -2.42 4.92 -4.18
N VAL A 255 -2.04 6.19 -4.25
CA VAL A 255 -0.73 6.69 -3.84
C VAL A 255 -0.96 7.66 -2.68
N LEU A 256 -0.45 7.30 -1.51
CA LEU A 256 -0.63 8.03 -0.25
C LEU A 256 -2.09 8.43 0.03
N THR A 257 -2.49 9.66 -0.30
CA THR A 257 -3.81 10.23 -0.03
C THR A 257 -4.67 10.47 -1.28
N ARG A 258 -4.15 10.12 -2.48
CA ARG A 258 -4.79 10.41 -3.76
C ARG A 258 -4.97 9.13 -4.58
N MET A 259 -6.02 9.16 -5.40
CA MET A 259 -6.24 8.17 -6.45
C MET A 259 -5.75 8.80 -7.73
N ILE A 260 -4.78 8.16 -8.39
CA ILE A 260 -4.23 8.65 -9.65
C ILE A 260 -4.50 7.65 -10.76
N ASP A 261 -4.54 8.16 -11.98
CA ASP A 261 -4.73 7.34 -13.17
C ASP A 261 -3.39 6.74 -13.60
N PHE A 262 -3.33 5.41 -13.62
CA PHE A 262 -2.17 4.64 -14.02
C PHE A 262 -2.49 3.83 -15.28
N TYR A 263 -1.59 3.92 -16.25
CA TYR A 263 -1.77 3.38 -17.58
C TYR A 263 -0.84 2.19 -17.80
N ILE A 264 -1.37 1.12 -18.39
CA ILE A 264 -0.63 -0.10 -18.72
C ILE A 264 -0.77 -0.38 -20.21
N CYS A 265 0.32 -0.71 -20.88
CA CYS A 265 0.30 -1.08 -22.29
C CYS A 265 -0.50 -2.38 -22.54
N SER A 266 -1.31 -2.43 -23.60
CA SER A 266 -2.02 -3.65 -24.02
C SER A 266 -1.19 -4.63 -24.84
N LYS A 267 0.04 -4.29 -25.22
CA LYS A 267 0.88 -5.16 -26.05
C LYS A 267 1.61 -6.18 -25.19
N LYS A 268 1.41 -7.48 -25.47
CA LYS A 268 2.17 -8.53 -24.79
C LYS A 268 3.67 -8.36 -25.04
N GLY A 269 4.44 -8.30 -23.96
CA GLY A 269 5.90 -8.10 -23.99
C GLY A 269 6.33 -6.65 -23.83
N CYS A 270 5.41 -5.69 -23.90
CA CYS A 270 5.71 -4.30 -23.58
C CYS A 270 5.72 -4.07 -22.07
N ARG A 271 6.75 -3.39 -21.57
CA ARG A 271 6.96 -3.06 -20.15
C ARG A 271 6.53 -1.63 -19.79
N TRP A 272 5.98 -0.90 -20.76
CA TRP A 272 5.60 0.48 -20.55
C TRP A 272 4.38 0.59 -19.64
N HIS A 273 4.46 1.55 -18.73
CA HIS A 273 3.38 2.04 -17.91
C HIS A 273 3.57 3.56 -17.75
N GLY A 274 2.51 4.28 -17.39
CA GLY A 274 2.57 5.73 -17.29
C GLY A 274 1.52 6.32 -16.35
N LEU A 275 1.65 7.60 -16.05
CA LEU A 275 0.69 8.40 -15.28
C LEU A 275 -0.03 9.39 -16.21
N ASN A 276 -1.11 10.01 -15.73
CA ASN A 276 -1.75 11.12 -16.43
C ASN A 276 -0.88 12.39 -16.34
N ASP A 277 -0.99 13.27 -17.33
CA ASP A 277 -0.15 14.46 -17.49
C ASP A 277 -0.33 15.47 -16.34
N ASN A 278 -1.52 15.51 -15.73
CA ASN A 278 -1.79 16.31 -14.53
C ASN A 278 -1.13 15.74 -13.25
N ASP A 279 -0.92 14.42 -13.19
CA ASP A 279 -0.32 13.74 -12.04
C ASP A 279 1.21 13.69 -12.15
N ILE A 280 1.74 13.72 -13.38
CA ILE A 280 3.19 13.75 -13.69
C ILE A 280 3.91 14.95 -13.05
N ASN A 281 3.21 16.08 -12.87
CA ASN A 281 3.81 17.28 -12.28
C ASN A 281 4.05 17.16 -10.77
N ASN A 282 3.43 16.19 -10.08
CA ASN A 282 3.57 16.01 -8.64
C ASN A 282 4.08 14.61 -8.24
N ILE A 283 4.06 13.65 -9.17
CA ILE A 283 4.38 12.25 -8.91
C ILE A 283 5.36 11.72 -9.95
N GLU A 284 6.50 11.25 -9.49
CA GLU A 284 7.54 10.65 -10.30
C GLU A 284 7.60 9.13 -10.12
N LEU A 285 7.91 8.41 -11.21
CA LEU A 285 8.21 6.98 -11.16
C LEU A 285 9.73 6.83 -11.22
N GLU A 286 10.33 6.10 -10.28
CA GLU A 286 11.79 6.06 -10.07
C GLU A 286 12.60 5.56 -11.30
N ASP A 287 11.99 4.81 -12.23
CA ASP A 287 12.66 4.28 -13.44
C ASP A 287 12.14 4.91 -14.75
N ARG A 288 11.70 6.17 -14.72
CA ARG A 288 11.17 6.85 -15.91
C ARG A 288 12.23 7.12 -17.01
N GLU A 289 13.49 6.76 -16.84
CA GLU A 289 14.52 6.92 -17.88
C GLU A 289 14.92 5.60 -18.57
N ASN A 290 14.40 4.47 -18.09
CA ASN A 290 14.83 3.13 -18.54
C ASN A 290 13.82 2.41 -19.47
N TRP A 291 12.83 3.11 -20.03
CA TRP A 291 11.75 2.52 -20.86
C TRP A 291 11.85 2.83 -22.35
#